data_AF-A0A8S9Y5M2-F1
#
_entry.id   AF-A0A8S9Y5M2-F1
#
_cell.length_a   1.000
_cell.length_b   1.000
_cell.length_c   1.000
_cell.angle_alpha   90.00
_cell.angle_beta   90.00
_cell.angle_gamma   90.00
#
_symmetry.space_group_name_H-M   'P 1'
#
loop_
_entity.id
_entity.type
_entity.pdbx_description
1 polymer ?
#
loop_
_entity_poly.entity_id
_entity_poly.type
_entity_poly.pdbx_seq_one_letter_code
_entity_poly.pdbx_strand_id
1 'polypeptide(L)'
;MYIFIIATLLPNIGFWFETWVYRENFTCWYKPPKSDLESMIETLMSTPVPELRRKAEEVRRKLNKTATRNDPALQAQLTRELNALNESLVENEKKAINLSAQMHESLVEHAKGIPQIFWLMSSVNIGLGSASYVMWDEYAFSPLVSYAFLLCLYWTFYPVLFEIGSKPLTTTQALLMSFAGGLTTALFWNRDIIAGILVIPFDLMLLYLSLEVSATSQEKADIRLFISNEIHDRGQR
;
A
#
# COMPACT_ATOMS: atom_id res chain seq x y z
N MET A 1 -25.78 -26.88 -8.52
CA MET A 1 -24.67 -27.03 -7.55
C MET A 1 -23.40 -26.33 -8.02
N TYR A 2 -22.85 -26.60 -9.21
CA TYR A 2 -21.62 -25.93 -9.68
C TYR A 2 -21.75 -24.41 -9.86
N ILE A 3 -22.88 -23.92 -10.39
CA ILE A 3 -23.15 -22.48 -10.56
C ILE A 3 -23.16 -21.76 -9.20
N PHE A 4 -23.76 -22.37 -8.17
CA PHE A 4 -23.73 -21.86 -6.79
C PHE A 4 -22.29 -21.74 -6.27
N ILE A 5 -21.50 -22.80 -6.38
CA ILE A 5 -20.11 -22.82 -5.91
C ILE A 5 -19.29 -21.72 -6.60
N ILE A 6 -19.44 -21.55 -7.91
CA ILE A 6 -18.72 -20.52 -8.66
C ILE A 6 -19.17 -19.12 -8.21
N ALA A 7 -20.47 -18.85 -8.17
CA ALA A 7 -21.01 -17.54 -7.78
C ALA A 7 -20.61 -17.14 -6.34
N THR A 8 -20.69 -18.09 -5.39
CA THR A 8 -20.32 -17.85 -3.99
C THR A 8 -18.82 -17.61 -3.80
N LEU A 9 -17.97 -18.24 -4.60
CA LEU A 9 -16.52 -18.11 -4.49
C LEU A 9 -15.92 -16.99 -5.34
N LEU A 10 -16.64 -16.51 -6.36
CA LEU A 10 -16.11 -15.52 -7.31
C LEU A 10 -15.50 -14.28 -6.62
N PRO A 11 -16.16 -13.61 -5.66
CA PRO A 11 -15.56 -12.45 -4.99
C PRO A 11 -14.26 -12.81 -4.26
N ASN A 12 -14.24 -14.00 -3.64
CA ASN A 12 -13.06 -14.53 -2.95
C ASN A 12 -11.91 -14.86 -3.89
N ILE A 13 -12.17 -15.35 -5.10
CA ILE A 13 -11.10 -15.68 -6.07
C ILE A 13 -10.29 -14.44 -6.38
N GLY A 14 -10.93 -13.32 -6.74
CA GLY A 14 -10.21 -12.08 -7.01
C GLY A 14 -9.54 -11.53 -5.74
N PHE A 15 -10.24 -11.51 -4.60
CA PHE A 15 -9.65 -11.05 -3.34
C PHE A 15 -8.36 -11.82 -2.96
N TRP A 16 -8.39 -13.15 -3.01
CA TRP A 16 -7.25 -14.00 -2.67
C TRP A 16 -6.13 -13.94 -3.71
N PHE A 17 -6.46 -13.73 -4.99
CA PHE A 17 -5.45 -13.47 -6.01
C PHE A 17 -4.68 -12.18 -5.72
N GLU A 18 -5.39 -11.07 -5.51
CA GLU A 18 -4.77 -9.76 -5.20
C GLU A 18 -3.98 -9.81 -3.88
N THR A 19 -4.54 -10.48 -2.88
CA THR A 19 -3.88 -10.76 -1.59
C THR A 19 -2.54 -11.48 -1.78
N TRP A 20 -2.51 -12.47 -2.66
CA TRP A 20 -1.31 -13.24 -2.93
C TRP A 20 -0.26 -12.39 -3.64
N VAL A 21 -0.67 -11.64 -4.65
CA VAL A 21 0.20 -10.75 -5.44
C VAL A 21 0.80 -9.64 -4.56
N TYR A 22 -0.01 -9.01 -3.71
CA TYR A 22 0.39 -7.85 -2.90
C TYR A 22 0.53 -8.16 -1.40
N ARG A 23 0.88 -9.40 -1.04
CA ARG A 23 0.85 -9.90 0.35
C ARG A 23 1.56 -8.98 1.36
N GLU A 24 2.73 -8.48 1.01
CA GLU A 24 3.53 -7.61 1.88
C GLU A 24 2.86 -6.23 2.02
N ASN A 25 2.46 -5.61 0.91
CA ASN A 25 1.75 -4.34 0.90
C ASN A 25 0.48 -4.39 1.75
N PHE A 26 -0.30 -5.46 1.60
CA PHE A 26 -1.49 -5.72 2.39
C PHE A 26 -1.19 -5.83 3.89
N THR A 27 -0.16 -6.59 4.24
CA THR A 27 0.20 -6.80 5.65
C THR A 27 0.59 -5.48 6.29
N CYS A 28 1.41 -4.68 5.62
CA CYS A 28 1.84 -3.35 6.08
C CYS A 28 0.70 -2.33 6.11
N TRP A 29 -0.29 -2.46 5.21
CA TRP A 29 -1.42 -1.55 5.17
C TRP A 29 -2.37 -1.75 6.37
N TYR A 30 -2.75 -3.00 6.63
CA TYR A 30 -3.78 -3.33 7.64
C TYR A 30 -3.21 -3.69 9.01
N LYS A 31 -1.89 -3.85 9.13
CA LYS A 31 -1.18 -3.94 10.40
C LYS A 31 -0.32 -2.68 10.49
N PRO A 32 -0.76 -1.60 11.16
CA PRO A 32 0.08 -0.42 11.29
C PRO A 32 1.35 -0.73 12.07
N PRO A 33 2.51 -0.15 11.70
CA PRO A 33 3.76 -0.33 12.44
C PRO A 33 3.63 0.19 13.88
N LYS A 34 4.42 -0.39 14.81
CA LYS A 34 4.55 0.17 16.17
C LYS A 34 5.17 1.58 16.06
N SER A 35 4.82 2.49 16.97
CA SER A 35 5.33 3.88 16.98
C SER A 35 6.86 3.96 16.88
N ASP A 36 7.56 3.03 17.53
CA ASP A 36 9.01 3.00 17.54
C ASP A 36 9.57 2.69 16.14
N LEU A 37 8.94 1.77 15.41
CA LEU A 37 9.32 1.44 14.03
C LEU A 37 9.00 2.61 13.08
N GLU A 38 7.85 3.26 13.26
CA GLU A 38 7.46 4.45 12.48
C GLU A 38 8.49 5.58 12.68
N SER A 39 8.87 5.88 13.93
CA SER A 39 9.88 6.89 14.26
C SER A 39 11.27 6.56 13.69
N MET A 40 11.68 5.28 13.70
CA MET A 40 12.93 4.85 13.09
C MET A 40 12.90 5.07 11.56
N ILE A 41 11.78 4.81 10.90
CA ILE A 41 11.64 5.04 9.45
C ILE A 41 11.66 6.52 9.14
N GLU A 42 10.93 7.35 9.87
CA GLU A 42 10.95 8.80 9.73
C GLU A 42 12.38 9.36 9.88
N THR A 43 13.12 8.86 10.86
CA THR A 43 14.52 9.23 11.08
C THR A 43 15.41 8.78 9.92
N LEU A 44 15.18 7.59 9.35
CA LEU A 44 15.92 7.10 8.20
C LEU A 44 15.63 7.95 6.94
N MET A 45 14.36 8.23 6.66
CA MET A 45 13.92 9.03 5.51
C MET A 45 14.39 10.48 5.58
N SER A 46 14.53 11.03 6.79
CA SER A 46 15.05 12.38 7.02
C SER A 46 16.60 12.46 7.05
N THR A 47 17.31 11.33 6.92
CA THR A 47 18.77 11.34 6.95
C THR A 47 19.33 11.98 5.67
N PRO A 48 20.19 13.01 5.74
CA PRO A 48 20.59 13.83 4.57
C PRO A 48 21.61 13.15 3.64
N VAL A 49 21.78 11.83 3.68
CA VAL A 49 22.80 11.09 2.90
C VAL A 49 22.76 11.43 1.40
N PRO A 50 21.59 11.46 0.72
CA PRO A 50 21.53 11.77 -0.71
C PRO A 50 21.98 13.20 -1.03
N GLU A 51 21.58 14.18 -0.20
CA GLU A 51 21.98 15.57 -0.37
C GLU A 51 23.47 15.79 -0.11
N LEU A 52 24.01 15.14 0.93
CA LEU A 52 25.43 15.17 1.26
C LEU A 52 26.26 14.55 0.13
N ARG A 53 25.83 13.41 -0.45
CA ARG A 53 26.47 12.82 -1.63
C ARG A 53 26.50 13.80 -2.80
N ARG A 54 25.37 14.44 -3.11
CA ARG A 54 25.28 15.40 -4.22
C ARG A 54 26.22 16.60 -4.00
N LYS A 55 26.26 17.14 -2.78
CA LYS A 55 27.16 18.25 -2.41
C LYS A 55 28.63 17.84 -2.50
N ALA A 56 28.99 16.66 -2.00
CA ALA A 56 30.35 16.13 -2.09
C ALA A 56 30.81 15.94 -3.54
N GLU A 57 29.95 15.41 -4.42
CA GLU A 57 30.24 15.31 -5.85
C GLU A 57 30.40 16.66 -6.54
N GLU A 58 29.56 17.65 -6.18
CA GLU A 58 29.68 19.01 -6.72
C GLU A 58 31.00 19.67 -6.32
N VAL A 59 31.40 19.56 -5.04
CA VAL A 59 32.68 20.08 -4.53
C VAL A 59 33.84 19.35 -5.20
N ARG A 60 33.77 18.02 -5.38
CA ARG A 60 34.79 17.24 -6.09
C ARG A 60 34.93 17.67 -7.55
N ARG A 61 33.83 17.95 -8.24
CA ARG A 61 33.85 18.49 -9.61
C ARG A 61 34.48 19.89 -9.66
N LYS A 62 34.19 20.76 -8.68
CA LYS A 62 34.80 22.09 -8.56
C LYS A 62 36.31 21.99 -8.33
N LEU A 63 36.74 21.10 -7.45
CA LEU A 63 38.16 20.83 -7.15
C LEU A 63 38.93 20.37 -8.40
N ASN A 64 38.37 19.44 -9.18
CA ASN A 64 38.97 18.97 -10.43
C ASN A 64 39.12 20.09 -11.48
N LYS A 65 38.16 21.02 -11.55
CA LYS A 65 38.24 22.20 -12.43
C LYS A 65 39.24 23.26 -11.94
N THR A 66 39.50 23.35 -10.64
CA THR A 66 40.48 24.28 -10.08
C THR A 66 41.91 23.77 -10.19
N ALA A 67 42.10 22.44 -10.24
CA ALA A 67 43.40 21.84 -10.51
C ALA A 67 44.01 22.27 -11.86
N THR A 68 43.18 22.58 -12.85
CA THR A 68 43.64 23.13 -14.13
C THR A 68 43.96 24.64 -14.11
N ARG A 69 43.60 25.37 -13.04
CA ARG A 69 43.75 26.84 -12.92
C ARG A 69 44.89 27.31 -12.01
N ASN A 70 45.58 26.41 -11.30
CA ASN A 70 46.70 26.72 -10.38
C ASN A 70 46.35 27.78 -9.29
N ASP A 71 45.20 27.64 -8.64
CA ASP A 71 44.83 28.43 -7.45
C ASP A 71 44.96 27.58 -6.17
N PRO A 72 46.10 27.66 -5.45
CA PRO A 72 46.37 26.83 -4.29
C PRO A 72 45.52 27.19 -3.06
N ALA A 73 45.10 28.45 -2.92
CA ALA A 73 44.25 28.88 -1.81
C ALA A 73 42.83 28.32 -1.95
N LEU A 74 42.27 28.41 -3.16
CA LEU A 74 40.95 27.85 -3.48
C LEU A 74 40.95 26.32 -3.45
N GLN A 75 42.03 25.66 -3.89
CA GLN A 75 42.19 24.20 -3.75
C GLN A 75 42.22 23.75 -2.28
N ALA A 76 42.97 24.45 -1.42
CA ALA A 76 43.05 24.11 -0.01
C ALA A 76 41.68 24.27 0.69
N GLN A 77 40.91 25.30 0.32
CA GLN A 77 39.56 25.51 0.84
C GLN A 77 38.59 24.40 0.39
N LEU A 78 38.53 24.10 -0.90
CA LEU A 78 37.66 23.04 -1.45
C LEU A 78 38.02 21.66 -0.91
N THR A 79 39.31 21.39 -0.65
CA THR A 79 39.76 20.13 -0.06
C THR A 79 39.29 19.98 1.39
N ARG A 80 39.36 21.06 2.19
CA ARG A 80 38.81 21.05 3.56
C ARG A 80 37.31 20.85 3.58
N GLU A 81 36.60 21.55 2.69
CA GLU A 81 35.14 21.42 2.54
C GLU A 81 34.76 19.99 2.12
N LEU A 82 35.47 19.39 1.16
CA LEU A 82 35.23 18.01 0.74
C LEU A 82 35.49 17.00 1.86
N ASN A 83 36.55 17.19 2.65
CA ASN A 83 36.85 16.32 3.78
C ASN A 83 35.77 16.40 4.87
N ALA A 84 35.31 17.61 5.22
CA ALA A 84 34.23 17.80 6.18
C ALA A 84 32.90 17.17 5.68
N LEU A 85 32.59 17.32 4.39
CA LEU A 85 31.44 16.68 3.75
C LEU A 85 31.56 15.15 3.79
N ASN A 86 32.74 14.59 3.51
CA ASN A 86 32.98 13.15 3.57
C ASN A 86 32.87 12.59 4.99
N GLU A 87 33.41 13.28 6.00
CA GLU A 87 33.27 12.88 7.41
C GLU A 87 31.80 12.85 7.83
N SER A 88 31.04 13.91 7.52
CA SER A 88 29.60 13.98 7.80
C SER A 88 28.82 12.90 7.06
N LEU A 89 29.21 12.58 5.83
CA LEU A 89 28.59 11.53 5.04
C LEU A 89 28.85 10.14 5.63
N VAL A 90 30.09 9.82 6.03
CA VAL A 90 30.43 8.55 6.67
C VAL A 90 29.68 8.37 8.00
N GLU A 91 29.56 9.42 8.80
CA GLU A 91 28.83 9.38 10.07
C GLU A 91 27.33 9.11 9.84
N ASN A 92 26.71 9.83 8.90
CA ASN A 92 25.30 9.65 8.57
C ASN A 92 25.02 8.29 7.89
N GLU A 93 25.92 7.80 7.04
CA GLU A 93 25.83 6.45 6.46
C GLU A 93 25.90 5.38 7.55
N LYS A 94 26.84 5.50 8.50
CA LYS A 94 26.95 4.56 9.62
C LYS A 94 25.70 4.58 10.50
N LYS A 95 25.14 5.76 10.78
CA LYS A 95 23.88 5.92 11.51
C LYS A 95 22.72 5.25 10.77
N ALA A 96 22.58 5.48 9.47
CA ALA A 96 21.56 4.87 8.64
C ALA A 96 21.68 3.33 8.59
N ILE A 97 22.90 2.80 8.46
CA ILE A 97 23.16 1.36 8.47
C ILE A 97 22.77 0.73 9.81
N ASN A 98 23.16 1.36 10.93
CA ASN A 98 22.84 0.84 12.26
C ASN A 98 21.32 0.87 12.52
N LEU A 99 20.66 1.96 12.13
CA LEU A 99 19.21 2.09 12.26
C LEU A 99 18.48 1.05 11.39
N SER A 100 18.94 0.84 10.17
CA SER A 100 18.43 -0.18 9.25
C SER A 100 18.61 -1.61 9.79
N ALA A 101 19.74 -1.89 10.45
CA ALA A 101 19.97 -3.17 11.10
C ALA A 101 19.01 -3.39 12.28
N GLN A 102 18.80 -2.37 13.12
CA GLN A 102 17.85 -2.42 14.23
C GLN A 102 16.40 -2.56 13.77
N MET A 103 16.03 -1.92 12.65
CA MET A 103 14.69 -2.03 12.08
C MET A 103 14.38 -3.44 11.58
N HIS A 104 15.40 -4.22 11.18
CA HIS A 104 15.21 -5.50 10.53
C HIS A 104 14.42 -6.51 11.36
N GLU A 105 14.75 -6.69 12.64
CA GLU A 105 14.03 -7.63 13.51
C GLU A 105 12.56 -7.21 13.69
N SER A 106 12.32 -5.91 13.84
CA SER A 106 10.98 -5.34 13.98
C SER A 106 10.16 -5.50 12.69
N LEU A 107 10.77 -5.33 11.52
CA LEU A 107 10.13 -5.54 10.21
C LEU A 107 9.72 -7.02 10.01
N VAL A 108 10.60 -7.96 10.38
CA VAL A 108 10.31 -9.40 10.26
C VAL A 108 9.20 -9.83 11.24
N GLU A 109 9.21 -9.32 12.47
CA GLU A 109 8.11 -9.55 13.42
C GLU A 109 6.81 -8.94 12.91
N HIS A 110 6.88 -7.74 12.32
CA HIS A 110 5.74 -7.04 11.77
C HIS A 110 5.12 -7.80 10.59
N ALA A 111 5.92 -8.40 9.71
CA ALA A 111 5.46 -9.19 8.57
C ALA A 111 4.77 -10.53 8.95
N LYS A 112 4.87 -10.98 10.20
CA LYS A 112 4.27 -12.26 10.64
C LYS A 112 2.76 -12.16 10.84
N GLY A 113 2.07 -13.18 10.35
CA GLY A 113 0.63 -13.41 10.53
C GLY A 113 -0.22 -12.78 9.43
N ILE A 114 -1.41 -13.36 9.20
CA ILE A 114 -2.41 -12.79 8.28
C ILE A 114 -3.27 -11.81 9.09
N PRO A 115 -3.43 -10.55 8.66
CA PRO A 115 -4.29 -9.58 9.34
C PRO A 115 -5.73 -10.10 9.50
N GLN A 116 -6.39 -9.80 10.62
CA GLN A 116 -7.75 -10.30 10.90
C GLN A 116 -8.78 -9.88 9.85
N ILE A 117 -8.56 -8.72 9.22
CA ILE A 117 -9.43 -8.19 8.15
C ILE A 117 -9.53 -9.14 6.95
N PHE A 118 -8.57 -10.04 6.73
CA PHE A 118 -8.63 -11.06 5.68
C PHE A 118 -9.76 -12.05 5.86
N TRP A 119 -9.91 -12.54 7.08
CA TRP A 119 -10.95 -13.51 7.42
C TRP A 119 -12.32 -12.85 7.40
N LEU A 120 -12.38 -11.59 7.84
CA LEU A 120 -13.60 -10.79 7.77
C LEU A 120 -14.01 -10.55 6.30
N MET A 121 -13.08 -10.11 5.45
CA MET A 121 -13.32 -9.91 4.01
C MET A 121 -13.74 -11.21 3.32
N SER A 122 -13.07 -12.31 3.62
CA SER A 122 -13.42 -13.61 3.05
C SER A 122 -14.84 -14.04 3.41
N SER A 123 -15.26 -13.75 4.65
CA SER A 123 -16.59 -14.07 5.16
C SER A 123 -17.68 -13.23 4.50
N VAL A 124 -17.49 -11.91 4.39
CA VAL A 124 -18.47 -11.03 3.74
C VAL A 124 -18.56 -11.30 2.23
N ASN A 125 -17.45 -11.72 1.60
CA ASN A 125 -17.41 -12.14 0.20
C ASN A 125 -18.27 -13.38 -0.07
N ILE A 126 -18.37 -14.32 0.88
CA ILE A 126 -19.28 -15.47 0.77
C ILE A 126 -20.73 -14.99 0.77
N GLY A 127 -21.07 -14.02 1.63
CA GLY A 127 -22.41 -13.40 1.67
C GLY A 127 -22.76 -12.75 0.33
N LEU A 128 -21.87 -11.88 -0.17
CA LEU A 128 -22.00 -11.22 -1.46
C LEU A 128 -22.16 -12.22 -2.63
N GLY A 129 -21.30 -13.24 -2.69
CA GLY A 129 -21.37 -14.26 -3.74
C GLY A 129 -22.65 -15.10 -3.65
N SER A 130 -23.09 -15.46 -2.45
CA SER A 130 -24.37 -16.16 -2.24
C SER A 130 -25.57 -15.31 -2.65
N ALA A 131 -25.53 -14.00 -2.40
CA ALA A 131 -26.56 -13.07 -2.86
C ALA A 131 -26.67 -13.08 -4.40
N SER A 132 -25.53 -13.10 -5.11
CA SER A 132 -25.52 -13.15 -6.57
C SER A 132 -26.16 -14.44 -7.12
N TYR A 133 -26.01 -15.56 -6.40
CA TYR A 133 -26.65 -16.81 -6.77
C TYR A 133 -28.17 -16.77 -6.57
N VAL A 134 -28.65 -16.18 -5.47
CA VAL A 134 -30.11 -16.01 -5.23
C VAL A 134 -30.75 -15.18 -6.36
N MET A 135 -29.96 -14.30 -6.99
CA MET A 135 -30.37 -13.50 -8.14
C MET A 135 -30.26 -14.22 -9.49
N TRP A 136 -29.79 -15.47 -9.55
CA TRP A 136 -29.56 -16.16 -10.83
C TRP A 136 -30.87 -16.68 -11.47
N ASP A 137 -31.62 -15.76 -12.10
CA ASP A 137 -32.86 -16.00 -12.83
C ASP A 137 -32.96 -15.08 -14.08
N GLU A 138 -33.78 -15.44 -15.07
CA GLU A 138 -33.82 -14.84 -16.42
C GLU A 138 -34.10 -13.33 -16.41
N TYR A 139 -34.74 -12.81 -15.38
CA TYR A 139 -35.09 -11.39 -15.26
C TYR A 139 -34.08 -10.56 -14.44
N ALA A 140 -32.96 -11.13 -13.99
CA ALA A 140 -32.03 -10.49 -13.04
C ALA A 140 -30.89 -9.70 -13.70
N PHE A 141 -31.02 -9.36 -14.98
CA PHE A 141 -29.96 -8.72 -15.74
C PHE A 141 -29.41 -7.45 -15.08
N SER A 142 -30.28 -6.51 -14.69
CA SER A 142 -29.85 -5.23 -14.09
C SER A 142 -29.12 -5.41 -12.73
N PRO A 143 -29.66 -6.16 -11.75
CA PRO A 143 -28.91 -6.51 -10.53
C PRO A 143 -27.55 -7.15 -10.80
N LEU A 144 -27.49 -8.14 -11.70
CA LEU A 144 -26.26 -8.87 -12.01
C LEU A 144 -25.21 -8.00 -12.72
N VAL A 145 -25.63 -7.05 -13.56
CA VAL A 145 -24.73 -6.05 -14.16
C VAL A 145 -24.15 -5.11 -13.10
N SER A 146 -24.97 -4.63 -12.17
CA SER A 146 -24.49 -3.83 -11.03
C SER A 146 -23.48 -4.60 -10.18
N TYR A 147 -23.77 -5.87 -9.90
CA TYR A 147 -22.86 -6.77 -9.19
C TYR A 147 -21.53 -6.99 -9.93
N ALA A 148 -21.56 -7.22 -11.25
CA ALA A 148 -20.35 -7.37 -12.05
C ALA A 148 -19.51 -6.08 -12.04
N PHE A 149 -20.15 -4.92 -12.14
CA PHE A 149 -19.48 -3.63 -12.03
C PHE A 149 -18.82 -3.44 -10.66
N LEU A 150 -19.52 -3.78 -9.58
CA LEU A 150 -18.98 -3.77 -8.22
C LEU A 150 -17.76 -4.69 -8.09
N LEU A 151 -17.83 -5.92 -8.61
CA LEU A 151 -16.70 -6.85 -8.59
C LEU A 151 -15.47 -6.32 -9.34
N CYS A 152 -15.66 -5.73 -10.52
CA CYS A 152 -14.56 -5.13 -11.27
C CYS A 152 -13.87 -4.02 -10.47
N LEU A 153 -14.63 -3.14 -9.83
CA LEU A 153 -14.07 -2.09 -8.97
C LEU A 153 -13.35 -2.65 -7.75
N TYR A 154 -13.92 -3.70 -7.14
CA TYR A 154 -13.35 -4.37 -5.98
C TYR A 154 -12.02 -5.08 -6.31
N TRP A 155 -11.94 -5.82 -7.42
CA TRP A 155 -10.71 -6.51 -7.82
C TRP A 155 -9.61 -5.54 -8.25
N THR A 156 -9.98 -4.42 -8.87
CA THR A 156 -8.99 -3.41 -9.28
C THR A 156 -8.56 -2.48 -8.14
N PHE A 157 -9.13 -2.60 -6.93
CA PHE A 157 -8.83 -1.68 -5.83
C PHE A 157 -7.38 -1.76 -5.35
N TYR A 158 -6.87 -2.97 -5.13
CA TYR A 158 -5.52 -3.16 -4.62
C TYR A 158 -4.42 -2.82 -5.64
N PRO A 159 -4.57 -3.15 -6.94
CA PRO A 159 -3.69 -2.60 -7.97
C PRO A 159 -3.62 -1.06 -7.96
N VAL A 160 -4.76 -0.37 -7.83
CA VAL A 160 -4.76 1.10 -7.77
C VAL A 160 -4.15 1.62 -6.48
N LEU A 161 -4.40 0.96 -5.35
CA LEU A 161 -3.82 1.33 -4.06
C LEU A 161 -2.30 1.15 -4.02
N PHE A 162 -1.77 0.04 -4.54
CA PHE A 162 -0.39 -0.37 -4.33
C PHE A 162 0.54 -0.15 -5.53
N GLU A 163 0.08 -0.32 -6.78
CA GLU A 163 0.93 -0.10 -7.96
C GLU A 163 0.91 1.36 -8.42
N ILE A 164 -0.27 1.97 -8.45
CA ILE A 164 -0.39 3.38 -8.84
C ILE A 164 0.00 4.29 -7.68
N GLY A 165 -0.37 3.93 -6.45
CA GLY A 165 0.01 4.68 -5.23
C GLY A 165 -0.59 6.08 -5.13
N SER A 166 -1.59 6.42 -5.96
CA SER A 166 -2.18 7.76 -6.03
C SER A 166 -3.37 7.89 -5.08
N LYS A 167 -3.17 8.60 -3.95
CA LYS A 167 -4.23 8.82 -2.95
C LYS A 167 -5.53 9.40 -3.53
N PRO A 168 -5.53 10.39 -4.45
CA PRO A 168 -6.75 10.85 -5.09
C PRO A 168 -7.47 9.72 -5.84
N LEU A 169 -6.76 8.94 -6.64
CA LEU A 169 -7.35 7.84 -7.43
C LEU A 169 -7.89 6.74 -6.51
N THR A 170 -7.12 6.32 -5.51
CA THR A 170 -7.54 5.32 -4.53
C THR A 170 -8.78 5.77 -3.77
N THR A 171 -8.82 7.03 -3.33
CA THR A 171 -10.00 7.61 -2.65
C THR A 171 -11.21 7.62 -3.59
N THR A 172 -11.04 8.07 -4.83
CA THR A 172 -12.11 8.06 -5.84
C THR A 172 -12.65 6.66 -6.08
N GLN A 173 -11.78 5.67 -6.20
CA GLN A 173 -12.19 4.28 -6.39
C GLN A 173 -12.89 3.71 -5.16
N ALA A 174 -12.44 4.02 -3.95
CA ALA A 174 -13.10 3.59 -2.71
C ALA A 174 -14.52 4.16 -2.57
N LEU A 175 -14.70 5.43 -2.94
CA LEU A 175 -16.02 6.07 -2.99
C LEU A 175 -16.90 5.44 -4.09
N LEU A 176 -16.34 5.18 -5.26
CA LEU A 176 -17.07 4.55 -6.37
C LEU A 176 -17.49 3.12 -6.03
N MET A 177 -16.64 2.35 -5.35
CA MET A 177 -16.99 1.04 -4.82
C MET A 177 -18.13 1.13 -3.81
N SER A 178 -18.07 2.06 -2.87
CA SER A 178 -19.12 2.25 -1.86
C SER A 178 -20.47 2.61 -2.50
N PHE A 179 -20.45 3.46 -3.53
CA PHE A 179 -21.62 3.79 -4.32
C PHE A 179 -22.17 2.57 -5.09
N ALA A 180 -21.31 1.83 -5.77
CA ALA A 180 -21.67 0.62 -6.50
C ALA A 180 -22.22 -0.48 -5.57
N GLY A 181 -21.68 -0.58 -4.35
CA GLY A 181 -22.18 -1.45 -3.28
C GLY A 181 -23.62 -1.10 -2.92
N GLY A 182 -23.85 0.16 -2.52
CA GLY A 182 -25.20 0.63 -2.17
C GLY A 182 -26.21 0.48 -3.31
N LEU A 183 -25.81 0.73 -4.56
CA LEU A 183 -26.65 0.49 -5.73
C LEU A 183 -26.99 -1.00 -5.89
N THR A 184 -25.99 -1.88 -5.74
CA THR A 184 -26.18 -3.33 -5.84
C THR A 184 -27.10 -3.83 -4.75
N THR A 185 -26.91 -3.40 -3.50
CA THR A 185 -27.79 -3.71 -2.37
C THR A 185 -29.22 -3.28 -2.64
N ALA A 186 -29.44 -2.05 -3.13
CA ALA A 186 -30.79 -1.56 -3.44
C ALA A 186 -31.47 -2.39 -4.56
N LEU A 187 -30.73 -2.71 -5.62
CA LEU A 187 -31.24 -3.53 -6.73
C LEU A 187 -31.53 -4.97 -6.30
N PHE A 188 -30.68 -5.55 -5.45
CA PHE A 188 -30.89 -6.89 -4.90
C PHE A 188 -32.09 -6.90 -3.97
N TRP A 189 -32.18 -5.94 -3.05
CA TRP A 189 -33.28 -5.83 -2.08
C TRP A 189 -34.64 -5.63 -2.76
N ASN A 190 -34.71 -4.81 -3.81
CA ASN A 190 -35.93 -4.59 -4.57
C ASN A 190 -36.45 -5.87 -5.25
N ARG A 191 -35.56 -6.84 -5.51
CA ARG A 191 -35.90 -8.12 -6.13
C ARG A 191 -36.13 -9.21 -5.09
N ASP A 192 -35.23 -9.34 -4.14
CA ASP A 192 -35.28 -10.32 -3.05
C ASP A 192 -34.62 -9.73 -1.79
N ILE A 193 -35.39 -9.68 -0.71
CA ILE A 193 -34.97 -9.10 0.57
C ILE A 193 -33.77 -9.87 1.15
N ILE A 194 -33.73 -11.20 1.00
CA ILE A 194 -32.64 -12.03 1.52
C ILE A 194 -31.35 -11.71 0.76
N ALA A 195 -31.41 -11.60 -0.57
CA ALA A 195 -30.25 -11.20 -1.36
C ALA A 195 -29.75 -9.81 -0.98
N GLY A 196 -30.65 -8.85 -0.76
CA GLY A 196 -30.28 -7.53 -0.25
C GLY A 196 -29.57 -7.58 1.11
N ILE A 197 -30.13 -8.33 2.08
CA ILE A 197 -29.54 -8.48 3.42
C ILE A 197 -28.14 -9.10 3.35
N LEU A 198 -27.91 -10.07 2.46
CA LEU A 198 -26.61 -10.74 2.31
C LEU A 198 -25.50 -9.83 1.77
N VAL A 199 -25.82 -8.74 1.07
CA VAL A 199 -24.84 -7.77 0.55
C VAL A 199 -24.43 -6.74 1.61
N ILE A 200 -25.32 -6.40 2.56
CA ILE A 200 -25.06 -5.34 3.57
C ILE A 200 -23.72 -5.49 4.31
N PRO A 201 -23.33 -6.67 4.82
CA PRO A 201 -22.04 -6.80 5.52
C PRO A 201 -20.84 -6.44 4.63
N PHE A 202 -20.92 -6.72 3.33
CA PHE A 202 -19.88 -6.36 2.37
C PHE A 202 -19.85 -4.84 2.14
N ASP A 203 -21.01 -4.19 1.99
CA ASP A 203 -21.09 -2.74 1.84
C ASP A 203 -20.53 -1.98 3.06
N LEU A 204 -20.78 -2.48 4.28
CA LEU A 204 -20.19 -1.92 5.49
C LEU A 204 -18.66 -2.04 5.50
N MET A 205 -18.12 -3.14 4.98
CA MET A 205 -16.68 -3.32 4.81
C MET A 205 -16.10 -2.35 3.76
N LEU A 206 -16.79 -2.10 2.65
CA LEU A 206 -16.36 -1.11 1.66
C LEU A 206 -16.35 0.31 2.24
N LEU A 207 -17.36 0.66 3.04
CA LEU A 207 -17.41 1.94 3.73
C LEU A 207 -16.25 2.09 4.71
N TYR A 208 -15.97 1.04 5.50
CA TYR A 208 -14.81 1.01 6.39
C TYR A 208 -13.50 1.25 5.63
N LEU A 209 -13.29 0.54 4.51
CA LEU A 209 -12.10 0.74 3.66
C LEU A 209 -12.00 2.17 3.12
N SER A 210 -13.12 2.75 2.67
CA SER A 210 -13.15 4.12 2.17
C SER A 210 -12.77 5.13 3.25
N LEU A 211 -13.24 4.93 4.48
CA LEU A 211 -12.88 5.77 5.63
C LEU A 211 -11.40 5.60 6.00
N GLU A 212 -10.89 4.37 5.99
CA GLU A 212 -9.48 4.08 6.29
C GLU A 212 -8.52 4.73 5.28
N VAL A 213 -8.81 4.61 3.98
CA VAL A 213 -8.04 5.27 2.91
C VAL A 213 -8.09 6.79 3.07
N SER A 214 -9.27 7.35 3.36
CA SER A 214 -9.45 8.80 3.52
C SER A 214 -8.69 9.34 4.73
N ALA A 215 -8.70 8.61 5.84
CA ALA A 215 -8.05 8.99 7.10
C ALA A 215 -6.52 8.82 7.07
N THR A 216 -6.00 7.95 6.21
CA THR A 216 -4.55 7.71 6.10
C THR A 216 -3.89 8.89 5.36
N SER A 217 -2.92 9.57 5.99
CA SER A 217 -2.14 10.64 5.34
C SER A 217 -1.24 10.08 4.24
N GLN A 218 -0.82 10.91 3.29
CA GLN A 218 0.10 10.47 2.22
C GLN A 218 1.42 9.96 2.83
N GLU A 219 1.97 10.69 3.80
CA GLU A 219 3.18 10.30 4.53
C GLU A 219 3.05 8.90 5.16
N LYS A 220 1.91 8.59 5.79
CA LYS A 220 1.67 7.25 6.36
C LYS A 220 1.52 6.18 5.29
N ALA A 221 0.91 6.51 4.15
CA ALA A 221 0.84 5.59 3.02
C ALA A 221 2.25 5.29 2.46
N ASP A 222 3.08 6.32 2.31
CA ASP A 222 4.46 6.20 1.82
C ASP A 222 5.33 5.38 2.79
N ILE A 223 5.19 5.58 4.11
CA ILE A 223 5.86 4.76 5.14
C ILE A 223 5.45 3.29 5.01
N ARG A 224 4.15 3.00 4.85
CA ARG A 224 3.65 1.62 4.71
C ARG A 224 4.18 0.94 3.44
N LEU A 225 4.25 1.68 2.33
CA LEU A 225 4.83 1.20 1.07
C LEU A 225 6.34 0.97 1.20
N PHE A 226 7.06 1.87 1.89
CA PHE A 226 8.49 1.71 2.17
C PHE A 226 8.78 0.45 2.97
N ILE A 227 8.02 0.20 4.04
CA ILE A 227 8.12 -1.02 4.86
C ILE A 227 7.94 -2.27 4.00
N SER A 228 6.92 -2.26 3.14
CA SER A 228 6.63 -3.39 2.26
C SER A 228 7.79 -3.69 1.31
N ASN A 229 8.34 -2.67 0.65
CA ASN A 229 9.48 -2.83 -0.25
C ASN A 229 10.73 -3.36 0.47
N GLU A 230 11.01 -2.87 1.69
CA GLU A 230 12.14 -3.38 2.49
C GLU A 230 11.95 -4.84 2.94
N ILE A 231 10.70 -5.28 3.19
CA ILE A 231 10.40 -6.68 3.47
C ILE A 231 10.62 -7.53 2.21
N HIS A 232 10.12 -7.06 1.06
CA HIS A 232 10.26 -7.75 -0.23
C HIS A 232 11.71 -7.98 -0.63
N ASP A 233 12.50 -6.91 -0.67
CA ASP A 233 13.89 -6.92 -1.13
C ASP A 233 14.81 -7.77 -0.24
N ARG A 234 14.46 -7.91 1.05
CA ARG A 234 15.23 -8.69 2.01
C ARG A 234 14.75 -10.13 2.13
N GLY A 235 13.50 -10.43 1.80
CA GLY A 235 12.99 -11.80 1.71
C GLY A 235 13.58 -12.59 0.54
N GLN A 236 14.14 -11.91 -0.48
CA GLN A 236 14.78 -12.51 -1.65
C GLN A 236 16.31 -12.71 -1.52
N ARG A 237 16.94 -12.23 -0.44
CA ARG A 237 18.39 -12.38 -0.17
C ARG A 237 18.66 -13.51 0.82
#